data_AF-A0A4R6BJD0-F1
#
_entry.id   AF-A0A4R6BJD0-F1
#
_cell.length_a   1.000
_cell.length_b   1.000
_cell.length_c   1.000
_cell.angle_alpha   90.00
_cell.angle_beta   90.00
_cell.angle_gamma   90.00
#
_symmetry.space_group_name_H-M   'P 1'
#
loop_
_entity.id
_entity.type
_entity.pdbx_description
1 polymer ?
#
loop_
_entity_poly.entity_id
_entity_poly.type
_entity_poly.pdbx_seq_one_letter_code
_entity_poly.pdbx_strand_id
1 'polypeptide(L)' 'MVYTHLTTDELAFIESYYYQKISVSEICRRVKRSRQTVYNVINAFKAGTSALEFYQNYKKRKTRCGRRKIILPKHQLSK' A
#
# COMPACT_ATOMS: atom_id res chain seq x y z
N MET A 1 6.39 17.11 -4.81
CA MET A 1 6.37 15.92 -3.94
C MET A 1 6.26 14.68 -4.81
N VAL A 2 7.28 13.83 -4.83
CA VAL A 2 7.23 12.55 -5.56
C VAL A 2 6.57 11.52 -4.64
N TYR A 3 5.54 10.83 -5.11
CA TYR A 3 4.85 9.82 -4.33
C TYR A 3 5.70 8.54 -4.25
N THR A 4 6.50 8.42 -3.19
CA THR A 4 7.33 7.23 -2.98
C THR A 4 6.49 6.11 -2.40
N HIS A 5 6.25 5.05 -3.16
CA HIS A 5 5.51 3.88 -2.69
C HIS A 5 6.25 3.16 -1.55
N LEU A 6 5.51 2.51 -0.65
CA LEU A 6 6.11 1.56 0.29
C LEU A 6 6.55 0.32 -0.47
N THR A 7 7.81 -0.06 -0.26
CA THR A 7 8.34 -1.34 -0.68
C THR A 7 7.82 -2.45 0.23
N THR A 8 7.88 -3.69 -0.27
CA THR A 8 7.45 -4.85 0.52
C THR A 8 8.32 -5.05 1.76
N ASP A 9 9.62 -4.76 1.66
CA ASP A 9 10.56 -4.87 2.79
C ASP A 9 10.21 -3.86 3.89
N GLU A 10 9.89 -2.62 3.53
CA GLU A 10 9.44 -1.61 4.49
C GLU A 10 8.15 -2.04 5.21
N LEU A 11 7.21 -2.68 4.51
CA LEU A 11 6.00 -3.22 5.13
C LEU A 11 6.32 -4.35 6.11
N ALA A 12 7.21 -5.28 5.76
CA ALA A 12 7.65 -6.37 6.63
C ALA A 12 8.39 -5.86 7.88
N PHE A 13 9.21 -4.81 7.75
CA PHE A 13 9.84 -4.16 8.89
C PHE A 13 8.81 -3.49 9.82
N ILE A 14 7.84 -2.76 9.27
CA ILE A 14 6.78 -2.15 10.09
C ILE A 14 5.98 -3.24 10.82
N GLU A 15 5.68 -4.36 10.17
CA GLU A 15 4.96 -5.49 10.77
C GLU A 15 5.76 -6.09 11.92
N SER A 16 7.04 -6.39 11.70
CA SER A 16 7.95 -6.90 12.73
C SER A 16 8.07 -5.95 13.93
N TYR A 17 8.23 -4.64 13.68
CA TYR A 17 8.32 -3.64 14.74
C TYR A 17 7.02 -3.43 15.50
N TYR A 18 5.87 -3.60 14.83
CA TYR A 18 4.55 -3.57 15.46
C TYR A 18 4.38 -4.72 16.45
N TYR A 19 4.82 -5.94 16.10
CA TYR A 19 4.80 -7.08 17.01
C TYR A 19 5.77 -6.91 18.19
N GLN A 20 6.92 -6.28 17.97
CA GLN A 20 7.88 -5.92 19.02
C GLN A 20 7.43 -4.75 19.91
N LYS A 21 6.23 -4.19 19.70
CA LYS A 21 5.65 -3.07 20.47
C LYS A 21 6.51 -1.80 20.49
N ILE A 22 7.30 -1.58 19.43
CA ILE A 22 8.12 -0.37 19.29
C ILE A 22 7.21 0.84 19.06
N SER A 23 7.61 2.00 19.59
CA SER A 23 6.84 3.24 19.42
C SER A 23 6.78 3.68 17.94
N VAL A 24 5.65 4.26 17.53
CA VAL A 24 5.44 4.72 16.14
C VAL A 24 6.52 5.70 15.70
N SER A 25 6.95 6.59 16.60
CA SER A 25 8.03 7.56 16.34
C SER A 25 9.35 6.88 15.96
N GLU A 26 9.70 5.81 16.67
CA GLU A 26 10.94 5.06 16.40
C GLU A 26 10.83 4.24 15.10
N ILE A 27 9.66 3.68 14.81
CA ILE A 27 9.39 3.03 13.51
C ILE A 27 9.57 4.02 12.36
N CYS A 28 9.04 5.24 12.49
CA CYS A 28 9.19 6.29 11.47
C CYS A 28 10.67 6.63 11.24
N ARG A 29 11.46 6.72 12.31
CA ARG A 29 12.89 7.01 12.25
C ARG A 29 13.67 5.92 11.52
N ARG A 30 13.34 4.64 11.76
CA ARG A 30 14.02 3.49 11.13
C ARG A 30 13.64 3.32 9.66
N VAL A 31 12.35 3.41 9.36
CA VAL A 31 11.82 3.21 7.99
C VAL A 31 12.01 4.49 7.15
N LYS A 32 12.36 5.63 7.77
CA LYS A 32 12.55 6.95 7.12
C LYS A 32 11.32 7.39 6.32
N ARG A 33 10.13 7.10 6.85
CA ARG A 33 8.83 7.44 6.24
C ARG A 33 8.05 8.41 7.11
N SER A 34 7.10 9.09 6.47
CA SER A 34 6.22 10.02 7.18
C SER A 34 5.38 9.29 8.24
N ARG A 35 5.10 9.97 9.36
CA ARG A 35 4.24 9.41 10.41
C ARG A 35 2.90 8.96 9.87
N GLN A 36 2.28 9.75 8.98
CA GLN A 36 0.99 9.43 8.39
C GLN A 36 1.02 8.08 7.65
N THR A 37 2.09 7.83 6.90
CA THR A 37 2.25 6.58 6.16
C THR A 37 2.36 5.38 7.11
N VAL A 38 3.17 5.50 8.16
CA VAL A 38 3.33 4.44 9.16
C VAL A 38 2.02 4.22 9.94
N TYR A 39 1.30 5.28 10.31
CA TYR A 39 -0.01 5.15 10.96
C TYR A 39 -1.03 4.41 10.10
N ASN A 40 -1.08 4.69 8.79
CA ASN A 40 -2.01 3.99 7.89
C ASN A 40 -1.75 2.49 7.86
N VAL A 41 -0.48 2.07 7.87
CA VAL A 41 -0.08 0.65 7.90
C VAL A 41 -0.41 0.04 9.27
N ILE A 42 -0.02 0.70 10.37
CA ILE A 42 -0.30 0.21 11.73
C ILE A 42 -1.80 0.07 11.98
N ASN A 43 -2.62 1.01 11.49
CA ASN A 43 -4.07 0.92 11.62
C ASN A 43 -4.64 -0.28 10.87
N ALA A 44 -4.07 -0.66 9.73
CA ALA A 44 -4.44 -1.91 9.05
C ALA A 44 -4.06 -3.15 9.87
N PHE A 45 -2.89 -3.13 10.53
CA PHE A 45 -2.46 -4.23 11.41
C PHE A 45 -3.34 -4.35 12.67
N LYS A 46 -3.80 -3.22 13.22
CA LYS A 46 -4.81 -3.20 14.30
C LYS A 46 -6.15 -3.77 13.85
N ALA A 47 -6.50 -3.60 12.58
CA ALA A 47 -7.69 -4.20 11.98
C ALA A 47 -7.50 -5.70 11.60
N GLY A 48 -6.36 -6.30 11.94
CA GLY A 48 -6.07 -7.72 11.68
C GLY A 48 -5.56 -8.03 10.28
N THR A 49 -5.24 -7.02 9.46
CA THR A 49 -4.65 -7.21 8.14
C THR A 49 -3.16 -7.52 8.25
N SER A 50 -2.63 -8.48 7.50
CA SER A 50 -1.17 -8.71 7.40
C SER A 50 -0.49 -7.74 6.41
N ALA A 51 0.82 -7.54 6.51
CA ALA A 51 1.60 -6.77 5.53
C ALA A 51 1.37 -7.22 4.08
N LEU A 52 1.29 -8.54 3.85
CA LEU A 52 1.04 -9.10 2.52
C LEU A 52 -0.34 -8.71 2.00
N GLU A 53 -1.37 -8.84 2.83
CA GLU A 53 -2.74 -8.44 2.48
C GLU A 53 -2.84 -6.94 2.24
N PHE A 54 -2.14 -6.12 3.04
CA PHE A 54 -2.08 -4.67 2.84
C PHE A 54 -1.52 -4.32 1.45
N TYR A 55 -0.45 -5.00 1.04
CA TYR A 55 0.16 -4.84 -0.28
C TYR A 55 -0.75 -5.31 -1.42
N GLN A 56 -1.40 -6.46 -1.27
CA GLN A 56 -2.37 -6.97 -2.26
C GLN A 56 -3.56 -6.02 -2.41
N ASN A 57 -4.10 -5.52 -1.30
CA ASN A 57 -5.17 -4.53 -1.29
C ASN A 57 -4.75 -3.23 -1.97
N TYR A 58 -3.50 -2.80 -1.75
CA TYR A 58 -2.94 -1.67 -2.49
C TYR A 58 -2.91 -1.93 -4.01
N LYS A 59 -2.41 -3.08 -4.47
CA LYS A 59 -2.45 -3.46 -5.89
C LYS A 59 -3.87 -3.47 -6.44
N LYS A 60 -4.83 -4.08 -5.73
CA LYS A 60 -6.24 -4.14 -6.11
C LYS A 60 -6.90 -2.77 -6.19
N ARG A 61 -6.53 -1.83 -5.32
CA ARG A 61 -6.98 -0.43 -5.42
C ARG A 61 -6.38 0.25 -6.64
N LYS A 62 -5.10 0.03 -6.92
CA LYS A 62 -4.42 0.62 -8.09
C LYS A 62 -4.97 0.12 -9.42
N THR A 63 -5.44 -1.13 -9.53
CA THR A 63 -6.11 -1.61 -10.76
C THR A 63 -7.45 -0.93 -11.03
N ARG A 64 -8.08 -0.34 -10.00
CA ARG A 64 -9.31 0.46 -10.15
C ARG A 64 -9.02 1.92 -10.54
N CYS A 65 -7.77 2.35 -10.42
CA CYS A 65 -7.33 3.69 -10.80
C CYS A 65 -6.86 3.70 -12.26
N GLY A 66 -6.86 4.88 -12.87
CA GLY A 66 -6.39 5.07 -14.25
C GLY A 66 -7.46 4.81 -15.29
N ARG A 67 -7.04 4.85 -16.57
CA ARG A 67 -7.95 4.72 -17.71
C ARG A 67 -8.42 3.28 -17.84
N ARG A 68 -9.73 3.06 -17.82
CA ARG A 68 -10.32 1.76 -18.14
C ARG A 68 -10.03 1.41 -19.60
N LYS A 69 -9.83 0.12 -19.91
CA LYS A 69 -9.65 -0.33 -21.30
C LYS A 69 -10.85 0.16 -22.13
N ILE A 70 -10.56 0.91 -23.19
CA ILE A 70 -11.56 1.26 -24.19
C ILE A 70 -11.73 0.01 -25.04
N ILE A 71 -12.87 -0.65 -24.90
CA ILE A 71 -13.27 -1.75 -25.77
C ILE A 71 -14.08 -1.10 -26.90
N LEU A 72 -13.55 -1.11 -28.12
CA LEU A 72 -14.33 -0.66 -29.26
C LEU A 72 -15.52 -1.61 -29.45
N PRO A 73 -16.75 -1.09 -29.55
CA PRO A 73 -17.91 -1.92 -29.86
C PRO A 73 -17.76 -2.54 -31.26
N LYS A 74 -18.28 -3.76 -31.43
CA LYS A 74 -18.09 -4.59 -32.64
C LYS A 74 -18.43 -3.88 -33.96
N HIS A 75 -19.39 -2.95 -33.95
CA HIS A 75 -19.80 -2.20 -35.14
C HIS A 75 -18.73 -1.21 -35.65
N GLN A 76 -17.75 -0.83 -34.81
CA GLN A 76 -16.63 0.05 -35.19
C GLN A 76 -15.40 -0.72 -35.68
N LEU A 77 -15.41 -2.07 -35.59
CA LEU A 77 -14.29 -2.93 -35.97
C LEU A 77 -14.34 -3.37 -37.44
N SER A 78 -15.37 -2.96 -38.20
CA SER A 78 -15.55 -3.30 -39.61
C SER A 78 -15.30 -2.08 -40.49
N LYS A 79 -14.10 -2.02 -41.08
CA LYS A 79 -13.81 -1.29 -42.32
C LYS A 79 -12.92 -2.16 -43.18
#